data_AF-A0A9Y3S6H2-F1
#
_entry.id   AF-A0A9Y3S6H2-F1
#
_cell.length_a   1.000
_cell.length_b   1.000
_cell.length_c   1.000
_cell.angle_alpha   90.00
_cell.angle_beta   90.00
_cell.angle_gamma   90.00
#
_symmetry.space_group_name_H-M   'P 1'
#
loop_
_entity.id
_entity.type
_entity.pdbx_description
1 polymer ?
#
loop_
_entity_poly.entity_id
_entity_poly.type
_entity_poly.pdbx_seq_one_letter_code
_entity_poly.pdbx_strand_id
1 'polypeptide(L)'
;MQKTRNSRGIPEDYLIREHAKLSHLKEVAQRTYLYSKYLYKENIPDYPQPEFHVAQLKHDTQRRALLRIWKDEGFKDPRGGSSDPQKHSLVWWSLAVGTEEIQEAEARLLKRTYPDWTEEQTAKQKSFLWKFATSPAFSEKSIFGSYRFTFTVQEVLEAYCKQFCSGAPPIMRVYKTSLYKQEVVHVVLVHSPANQELFSEYPLLPHNDPNAVCTYKDGCFIWRPEAMCETHSYELIRKPDENQMYTRSLGSDYQFYVWDNVAIALYVERGQVLNFDCDLLKENLTFCRKTDGNVPFEIQFDDFKAAKALVEDLWPDPWFQLKEELSLKQDFKEEPKEEPMEDEDSQQ
;
A
#
# COMPACT_ATOMS: atom_id res chain seq x y z
N MET A 1 0.84 -1.56 -24.22
CA MET A 1 1.01 -2.41 -23.02
C MET A 1 1.49 -3.79 -23.40
N GLN A 2 2.30 -4.41 -22.55
CA GLN A 2 2.76 -5.80 -22.70
C GLN A 2 1.96 -6.71 -21.76
N LYS A 3 1.88 -8.01 -22.08
CA LYS A 3 1.15 -9.02 -21.30
C LYS A 3 2.11 -10.04 -20.70
N THR A 4 1.86 -10.42 -19.46
CA THR A 4 2.60 -11.49 -18.78
C THR A 4 1.72 -12.18 -17.73
N ARG A 5 2.29 -13.11 -16.98
CA ARG A 5 1.74 -13.60 -15.71
C ARG A 5 2.68 -13.19 -14.60
N ASN A 6 2.13 -12.63 -13.53
CA ASN A 6 2.93 -12.33 -12.34
C ASN A 6 3.34 -13.62 -11.61
N SER A 7 4.11 -13.47 -10.54
CA SER A 7 4.58 -14.59 -9.71
C SER A 7 3.45 -15.50 -9.22
N ARG A 8 2.22 -15.02 -9.08
CA ARG A 8 1.05 -15.78 -8.65
C ARG A 8 0.33 -16.47 -9.82
N GLY A 9 0.91 -16.46 -11.01
CA GLY A 9 0.29 -17.00 -12.23
C GLY A 9 -0.89 -16.17 -12.74
N ILE A 10 -1.13 -14.97 -12.20
CA ILE A 10 -2.27 -14.12 -12.59
C ILE A 10 -1.87 -13.29 -13.81
N PRO A 11 -2.70 -13.24 -14.87
CA PRO A 11 -2.46 -12.35 -16.00
C PRO A 11 -2.33 -10.89 -15.56
N GLU A 12 -1.31 -10.20 -16.04
CA GLU A 12 -1.12 -8.76 -15.85
C GLU A 12 -0.75 -8.10 -17.18
N ASP A 13 -1.24 -6.87 -17.37
CA ASP A 13 -0.78 -5.95 -18.42
C ASP A 13 0.20 -4.95 -17.78
N TYR A 14 1.26 -4.53 -18.47
CA TYR A 14 2.21 -3.57 -17.89
C TYR A 14 2.83 -2.59 -18.91
N LEU A 15 3.34 -1.49 -18.37
CA LEU A 15 4.12 -0.44 -19.03
C LEU A 15 5.47 -0.32 -18.32
N ILE A 16 6.57 -0.50 -19.05
CA ILE A 16 7.93 -0.41 -18.47
C ILE A 16 8.38 1.05 -18.50
N ARG A 17 9.22 1.46 -17.53
CA ARG A 17 9.89 2.77 -17.44
C ARG A 17 8.96 3.93 -17.15
N GLU A 18 7.76 3.64 -16.65
CA GLU A 18 6.74 4.66 -16.42
C GLU A 18 5.90 4.37 -15.17
N HIS A 19 5.62 5.42 -14.41
CA HIS A 19 4.51 5.49 -13.45
C HIS A 19 3.35 6.22 -14.14
N ALA A 20 2.54 5.44 -14.85
CA ALA A 20 1.53 5.98 -15.76
C ALA A 20 0.33 6.53 -14.98
N LYS A 21 -0.04 7.78 -15.25
CA LYS A 21 -1.23 8.39 -14.67
C LYS A 21 -2.52 7.76 -15.19
N LEU A 22 -3.60 7.85 -14.43
CA LEU A 22 -4.92 7.34 -14.74
C LEU A 22 -5.45 7.84 -16.10
N SER A 23 -5.24 9.12 -16.41
CA SER A 23 -5.60 9.68 -17.73
C SER A 23 -4.87 8.99 -18.88
N HIS A 24 -3.56 8.80 -18.74
CA HIS A 24 -2.76 8.07 -19.72
C HIS A 24 -3.17 6.60 -19.79
N LEU A 25 -3.44 5.96 -18.65
CA LEU A 25 -3.93 4.58 -18.59
C LEU A 25 -5.26 4.41 -19.34
N LYS A 26 -6.19 5.37 -19.27
CA LYS A 26 -7.42 5.34 -20.08
C LYS A 26 -7.15 5.32 -21.59
N GLU A 27 -6.03 5.88 -22.05
CA GLU A 27 -5.65 5.87 -23.47
C GLU A 27 -4.96 4.55 -23.86
N VAL A 28 -3.97 4.11 -23.08
CA VAL A 28 -3.10 2.98 -23.47
C VAL A 28 -3.63 1.61 -23.06
N ALA A 29 -4.56 1.56 -22.10
CA ALA A 29 -5.12 0.32 -21.59
C ALA A 29 -6.43 -0.11 -22.28
N GLN A 30 -6.88 0.57 -23.34
CA GLN A 30 -8.17 0.32 -24.02
C GLN A 30 -8.47 -1.16 -24.37
N ARG A 31 -7.43 -1.96 -24.59
CA ARG A 31 -7.54 -3.40 -24.95
C ARG A 31 -7.33 -4.37 -23.77
N THR A 32 -7.31 -3.84 -22.54
CA THR A 32 -7.08 -4.62 -21.32
C THR A 32 -8.40 -4.97 -20.64
N TYR A 33 -8.38 -6.03 -19.83
CA TYR A 33 -9.51 -6.38 -18.98
C TYR A 33 -9.85 -5.24 -18.01
N LEU A 34 -8.83 -4.64 -17.38
CA LEU A 34 -8.97 -3.55 -16.43
C LEU A 34 -9.74 -2.37 -17.05
N TYR A 35 -9.43 -2.04 -18.30
CA TYR A 35 -10.15 -0.98 -19.01
C TYR A 35 -11.61 -1.32 -19.22
N SER A 36 -11.90 -2.47 -19.81
CA SER A 36 -13.29 -2.88 -20.12
C SER A 36 -14.18 -3.03 -18.89
N LYS A 37 -13.60 -3.22 -17.70
CA LYS A 37 -14.33 -3.49 -16.46
C LYS A 37 -14.40 -2.27 -15.53
N TYR A 38 -13.33 -1.46 -15.48
CA TYR A 38 -13.19 -0.40 -14.49
C TYR A 38 -12.77 0.95 -15.10
N LEU A 39 -11.66 1.06 -15.85
CA LEU A 39 -11.14 2.37 -16.27
C LEU A 39 -12.07 3.18 -17.19
N TYR A 40 -12.94 2.52 -17.96
CA TYR A 40 -13.88 3.22 -18.86
C TYR A 40 -15.01 3.95 -18.12
N LYS A 41 -15.19 3.69 -16.82
CA LYS A 41 -16.27 4.28 -16.03
C LYS A 41 -16.00 5.77 -15.84
N GLU A 42 -16.99 6.59 -16.17
CA GLU A 42 -16.95 8.04 -15.97
C GLU A 42 -17.86 8.51 -14.83
N ASN A 43 -18.78 7.66 -14.37
CA ASN A 43 -19.72 7.95 -13.29
C ASN A 43 -19.17 7.57 -11.90
N ILE A 44 -17.92 7.93 -11.64
CA ILE A 44 -17.28 7.66 -10.34
C ILE A 44 -17.62 8.80 -9.37
N PRO A 45 -18.20 8.51 -8.19
CA PRO A 45 -18.50 9.54 -7.19
C PRO A 45 -17.23 10.29 -6.79
N ASP A 46 -17.34 11.60 -6.55
CA ASP A 46 -16.23 12.45 -6.13
C ASP A 46 -15.47 11.84 -4.93
N TYR A 47 -14.15 11.84 -4.99
CA TYR A 47 -13.28 11.26 -3.97
C TYR A 47 -12.01 12.11 -3.78
N PRO A 48 -11.33 12.00 -2.62
CA PRO A 48 -10.15 12.82 -2.33
C PRO A 48 -8.93 12.36 -3.12
N GLN A 49 -8.02 13.30 -3.39
CA GLN A 49 -6.70 13.06 -3.95
C GLN A 49 -5.63 13.50 -2.93
N PRO A 50 -5.43 12.71 -1.86
CA PRO A 50 -4.50 13.03 -0.79
C PRO A 50 -3.04 12.85 -1.21
N GLU A 51 -2.13 13.37 -0.37
CA GLU A 51 -0.70 13.09 -0.45
C GLU A 51 -0.27 12.36 0.84
N PHE A 52 0.16 11.11 0.71
CA PHE A 52 0.65 10.28 1.80
C PHE A 52 2.17 10.38 1.87
N HIS A 53 2.70 10.63 3.06
CA HIS A 53 4.13 10.54 3.35
C HIS A 53 4.31 9.25 4.14
N VAL A 54 4.91 8.23 3.51
CA VAL A 54 4.94 6.88 4.07
C VAL A 54 6.37 6.51 4.43
N ALA A 55 6.60 6.31 5.73
CA ALA A 55 7.89 5.95 6.30
C ALA A 55 8.02 4.45 6.60
N GLN A 56 6.97 3.66 6.39
CA GLN A 56 6.94 2.23 6.67
C GLN A 56 6.67 1.39 5.41
N LEU A 57 7.25 0.20 5.38
CA LEU A 57 7.10 -0.82 4.35
C LEU A 57 6.57 -2.09 4.98
N LYS A 58 5.67 -2.77 4.27
CA LYS A 58 5.15 -4.08 4.67
C LYS A 58 5.49 -5.17 3.66
N HIS A 59 5.75 -6.37 4.18
CA HIS A 59 5.91 -7.60 3.42
C HIS A 59 4.98 -8.68 3.98
N ASP A 60 3.88 -8.91 3.27
CA ASP A 60 2.89 -9.92 3.62
C ASP A 60 3.26 -11.27 3.02
N THR A 61 3.18 -12.33 3.82
CA THR A 61 3.67 -13.64 3.44
C THR A 61 2.88 -14.79 4.06
N GLN A 62 3.00 -15.96 3.44
CA GLN A 62 2.36 -17.19 3.89
C GLN A 62 3.30 -18.05 4.71
N ARG A 63 2.75 -19.02 5.46
CA ARG A 63 3.49 -19.95 6.33
C ARG A 63 4.79 -20.49 5.71
N ARG A 64 4.72 -21.03 4.49
CA ARG A 64 5.87 -21.60 3.80
C ARG A 64 6.98 -20.58 3.53
N ALA A 65 6.61 -19.35 3.24
CA ALA A 65 7.56 -18.28 2.97
C ALA A 65 8.12 -17.70 4.28
N LEU A 66 7.32 -17.59 5.34
CA LEU A 66 7.82 -17.30 6.69
C LEU A 66 8.91 -18.28 7.13
N LEU A 67 8.69 -19.59 6.98
CA LEU A 67 9.69 -20.62 7.30
C LEU A 67 11.00 -20.43 6.54
N ARG A 68 10.94 -19.94 5.30
CA ARG A 68 12.12 -19.66 4.49
C ARG A 68 12.81 -18.38 4.94
N ILE A 69 12.05 -17.32 5.20
CA ILE A 69 12.58 -16.05 5.72
C ILE A 69 13.30 -16.29 7.05
N TRP A 70 12.71 -17.07 7.95
CA TRP A 70 13.34 -17.47 9.20
C TRP A 70 14.63 -18.24 8.97
N LYS A 71 14.59 -19.28 8.12
CA LYS A 71 15.77 -20.12 7.85
C LYS A 71 16.91 -19.36 7.16
N ASP A 72 16.56 -18.43 6.27
CA ASP A 72 17.50 -17.63 5.50
C ASP A 72 17.91 -16.35 6.24
N GLU A 73 17.33 -16.07 7.41
CA GLU A 73 17.51 -14.83 8.20
C GLU A 73 17.25 -13.55 7.37
N GLY A 74 16.31 -13.62 6.42
CA GLY A 74 16.03 -12.50 5.54
C GLY A 74 15.21 -12.83 4.30
N PHE A 75 15.20 -11.88 3.37
CA PHE A 75 14.31 -11.90 2.21
C PHE A 75 15.11 -12.12 0.92
N LYS A 76 14.62 -13.02 0.07
CA LYS A 76 15.15 -13.22 -1.29
C LYS A 76 14.03 -13.54 -2.26
N ASP A 77 14.30 -13.39 -3.55
CA ASP A 77 13.41 -13.90 -4.58
C ASP A 77 13.51 -15.44 -4.63
N PRO A 78 12.44 -16.18 -4.23
CA PRO A 78 12.47 -17.64 -4.24
C PRO A 78 12.58 -18.24 -5.65
N ARG A 79 12.38 -17.43 -6.70
CA ARG A 79 12.40 -17.85 -8.10
C ARG A 79 13.54 -17.22 -8.89
N GLY A 80 14.43 -16.48 -8.24
CA GLY A 80 15.65 -15.93 -8.83
C GLY A 80 15.40 -15.15 -10.12
N GLY A 81 14.34 -14.34 -10.14
CA GLY A 81 13.91 -13.52 -11.25
C GLY A 81 12.99 -14.18 -12.26
N SER A 82 12.81 -15.50 -12.25
CA SER A 82 11.99 -16.17 -13.27
C SER A 82 10.50 -15.80 -13.28
N SER A 83 10.01 -15.10 -12.24
CA SER A 83 8.64 -14.55 -12.22
C SER A 83 8.53 -13.13 -12.76
N ASP A 84 9.66 -12.44 -12.91
CA ASP A 84 9.68 -11.08 -13.43
C ASP A 84 9.88 -11.12 -14.95
N PRO A 85 9.14 -10.31 -15.74
CA PRO A 85 9.27 -10.30 -17.20
C PRO A 85 10.68 -9.95 -17.68
N GLN A 86 11.40 -9.10 -16.93
CA GLN A 86 12.78 -8.71 -17.21
C GLN A 86 13.81 -9.66 -16.57
N LYS A 87 13.33 -10.74 -15.94
CA LYS A 87 14.12 -11.76 -15.25
C LYS A 87 14.98 -11.21 -14.11
N HIS A 88 14.59 -10.08 -13.53
CA HIS A 88 15.28 -9.52 -12.38
C HIS A 88 14.86 -10.21 -11.09
N SER A 89 15.83 -10.61 -10.28
CA SER A 89 15.60 -11.17 -8.95
C SER A 89 15.27 -10.02 -7.99
N LEU A 90 14.01 -9.96 -7.55
CA LEU A 90 13.43 -8.82 -6.85
C LEU A 90 12.82 -9.23 -5.51
N VAL A 91 13.17 -8.48 -4.46
CA VAL A 91 12.52 -8.55 -3.14
C VAL A 91 11.47 -7.44 -3.08
N TRP A 92 10.21 -7.82 -2.85
CA TRP A 92 9.06 -6.94 -2.98
C TRP A 92 8.55 -6.48 -1.63
N TRP A 93 8.26 -5.19 -1.53
CA TRP A 93 7.62 -4.53 -0.40
C TRP A 93 6.45 -3.69 -0.90
N SER A 94 5.45 -3.50 -0.05
CA SER A 94 4.38 -2.52 -0.27
C SER A 94 4.54 -1.37 0.71
N LEU A 95 4.03 -0.19 0.37
CA LEU A 95 3.90 0.89 1.36
C LEU A 95 2.95 0.46 2.48
N ALA A 96 3.33 0.69 3.73
CA ALA A 96 2.49 0.46 4.89
C ALA A 96 1.89 1.79 5.34
N VAL A 97 0.61 2.01 4.99
CA VAL A 97 -0.12 3.24 5.37
C VAL A 97 -0.98 2.92 6.58
N GLY A 98 -0.69 3.55 7.71
CA GLY A 98 -1.43 3.42 8.97
C GLY A 98 -2.36 4.60 9.23
N THR A 99 -2.91 4.60 10.45
CA THR A 99 -3.83 5.63 10.95
C THR A 99 -3.16 7.02 10.96
N GLU A 100 -1.91 7.10 11.40
CA GLU A 100 -1.15 8.36 11.46
C GLU A 100 -0.94 8.94 10.07
N GLU A 101 -0.48 8.13 9.09
CA GLU A 101 -0.28 8.61 7.71
C GLU A 101 -1.59 9.11 7.07
N ILE A 102 -2.73 8.50 7.39
CA ILE A 102 -4.05 8.93 6.92
C ILE A 102 -4.44 10.27 7.56
N GLN A 103 -4.29 10.42 8.88
CA GLN A 103 -4.61 11.67 9.58
C GLN A 103 -3.76 12.83 9.06
N GLU A 104 -2.46 12.61 8.88
CA GLU A 104 -1.59 13.64 8.33
C GLU A 104 -1.90 13.95 6.85
N ALA A 105 -2.23 12.94 6.05
CA ALA A 105 -2.60 13.15 4.64
C ALA A 105 -3.90 13.95 4.53
N GLU A 106 -4.85 13.73 5.43
CA GLU A 106 -6.06 14.53 5.56
C GLU A 106 -5.74 15.98 5.94
N ALA A 107 -4.91 16.20 6.96
CA ALA A 107 -4.49 17.54 7.36
C ALA A 107 -3.77 18.30 6.23
N ARG A 108 -2.88 17.62 5.47
CA ARG A 108 -2.22 18.17 4.28
C ARG A 108 -3.24 18.54 3.19
N LEU A 109 -4.20 17.66 2.92
CA LEU A 109 -5.25 17.89 1.92
C LEU A 109 -6.12 19.11 2.28
N LEU A 110 -6.52 19.22 3.55
CA LEU A 110 -7.33 20.32 4.05
C LEU A 110 -6.55 21.64 3.99
N LYS A 111 -5.32 21.69 4.51
CA LYS A 111 -4.46 22.88 4.45
C LYS A 111 -4.19 23.35 3.02
N ARG A 112 -4.03 22.42 2.08
CA ARG A 112 -3.85 22.74 0.65
C ARG A 112 -5.12 23.34 0.04
N THR A 113 -6.29 22.88 0.46
CA THR A 113 -7.57 23.32 -0.11
C THR A 113 -8.08 24.61 0.54
N TYR A 114 -7.87 24.77 1.85
CA TYR A 114 -8.30 25.91 2.65
C TYR A 114 -7.08 26.48 3.43
N PRO A 115 -6.25 27.32 2.80
CA PRO A 115 -5.03 27.85 3.44
C PRO A 115 -5.30 28.77 4.63
N ASP A 116 -6.42 29.50 4.60
CA ASP A 116 -6.79 30.52 5.59
C ASP A 116 -7.65 29.96 6.74
N TRP A 117 -7.45 28.68 7.08
CA TRP A 117 -8.27 27.97 8.05
C TRP A 117 -8.04 28.46 9.48
N THR A 118 -9.11 28.69 10.23
CA THR A 118 -9.01 29.06 11.65
C THR A 118 -8.93 27.81 12.54
N GLU A 119 -8.43 27.98 13.77
CA GLU A 119 -8.42 26.90 14.77
C GLU A 119 -9.82 26.36 15.06
N GLU A 120 -10.83 27.25 15.09
CA GLU A 120 -12.23 26.85 15.32
C GLU A 120 -12.78 25.98 14.18
N GLN A 121 -12.43 26.29 12.93
CA GLN A 121 -12.84 25.47 11.78
C GLN A 121 -12.14 24.12 11.77
N THR A 122 -10.85 24.10 12.14
CA THR A 122 -10.05 22.87 12.27
C THR A 122 -10.66 21.95 13.34
N ALA A 123 -11.06 22.50 14.49
CA ALA A 123 -11.65 21.73 15.59
C ALA A 123 -13.03 21.12 15.23
N LYS A 124 -13.77 21.72 14.28
CA LYS A 124 -15.06 21.21 13.81
C LYS A 124 -14.92 20.16 12.69
N GLN A 125 -13.75 20.06 12.06
CA GLN A 125 -13.54 19.10 10.98
C GLN A 125 -13.55 17.66 11.52
N LYS A 126 -14.51 16.87 11.03
CA LYS A 126 -14.53 15.42 11.29
C LYS A 126 -13.64 14.68 10.31
N SER A 127 -13.01 13.60 10.76
CA SER A 127 -12.19 12.79 9.87
C SER A 127 -13.04 12.08 8.82
N PHE A 128 -12.59 12.14 7.57
CA PHE A 128 -13.32 11.66 6.41
C PHE A 128 -12.48 10.79 5.48
N LEU A 129 -11.16 11.00 5.41
CA LEU A 129 -10.27 10.37 4.44
C LEU A 129 -10.21 8.85 4.63
N TRP A 130 -10.23 8.38 5.87
CA TRP A 130 -10.21 6.94 6.19
C TRP A 130 -11.40 6.18 5.59
N LYS A 131 -12.54 6.84 5.35
CA LYS A 131 -13.72 6.23 4.71
C LYS A 131 -13.48 5.88 3.24
N PHE A 132 -12.50 6.52 2.61
CA PHE A 132 -12.05 6.25 1.25
C PHE A 132 -10.90 5.24 1.18
N ALA A 133 -10.26 4.92 2.31
CA ALA A 133 -9.15 3.95 2.41
C ALA A 133 -9.66 2.49 2.33
N THR A 134 -10.42 2.16 1.29
CA THR A 134 -11.10 0.86 1.15
C THR A 134 -10.31 -0.16 0.34
N SER A 135 -9.24 0.26 -0.35
CA SER A 135 -8.41 -0.67 -1.13
C SER A 135 -7.46 -1.49 -0.26
N PRO A 136 -6.99 -2.67 -0.75
CA PRO A 136 -6.01 -3.49 -0.05
C PRO A 136 -4.71 -2.79 0.34
N ALA A 137 -4.33 -1.69 -0.35
CA ALA A 137 -3.15 -0.89 0.00
C ALA A 137 -3.21 -0.39 1.46
N PHE A 138 -4.41 -0.02 1.93
CA PHE A 138 -4.66 0.51 3.27
C PHE A 138 -5.13 -0.55 4.28
N SER A 139 -5.29 -1.82 3.87
CA SER A 139 -5.88 -2.82 4.77
C SER A 139 -4.87 -3.40 5.77
N GLU A 140 -5.37 -3.60 6.98
CA GLU A 140 -4.80 -4.43 8.05
C GLU A 140 -4.83 -5.93 7.69
N LYS A 141 -5.78 -6.32 6.84
CA LYS A 141 -5.89 -7.67 6.31
C LYS A 141 -4.89 -7.86 5.18
N SER A 142 -4.62 -9.13 4.87
CA SER A 142 -3.69 -9.52 3.83
C SER A 142 -4.36 -10.34 2.73
N ILE A 143 -3.86 -10.15 1.52
CA ILE A 143 -4.17 -10.98 0.34
C ILE A 143 -3.02 -11.96 0.01
N PHE A 144 -1.93 -11.91 0.77
CA PHE A 144 -0.67 -12.63 0.50
C PHE A 144 -0.30 -13.67 1.57
N GLY A 145 -0.98 -13.66 2.72
CA GLY A 145 -0.83 -14.65 3.79
C GLY A 145 -0.97 -14.06 5.18
N SER A 146 -0.92 -14.90 6.21
CA SER A 146 -1.23 -14.50 7.60
C SER A 146 -0.10 -13.78 8.35
N TYR A 147 1.05 -13.55 7.73
CA TYR A 147 2.24 -13.01 8.40
C TYR A 147 2.68 -11.73 7.70
N ARG A 148 2.84 -10.65 8.46
CA ARG A 148 3.29 -9.36 7.93
C ARG A 148 4.56 -8.94 8.66
N PHE A 149 5.58 -8.61 7.89
CA PHE A 149 6.73 -7.89 8.40
C PHE A 149 6.55 -6.41 8.08
N THR A 150 6.63 -5.55 9.09
CA THR A 150 6.55 -4.09 8.91
C THR A 150 7.86 -3.46 9.35
N PHE A 151 8.59 -2.83 8.44
CA PHE A 151 9.85 -2.16 8.73
C PHE A 151 9.76 -0.69 8.34
N THR A 152 10.57 0.16 8.96
CA THR A 152 10.77 1.51 8.42
C THR A 152 11.49 1.44 7.07
N VAL A 153 11.22 2.41 6.21
CA VAL A 153 11.93 2.59 4.94
C VAL A 153 13.43 2.72 5.20
N GLN A 154 13.81 3.42 6.27
CA GLN A 154 15.21 3.58 6.66
C GLN A 154 15.87 2.23 7.01
N GLU A 155 15.26 1.38 7.83
CA GLU A 155 15.81 0.06 8.17
C GLU A 155 16.05 -0.80 6.93
N VAL A 156 15.08 -0.84 6.01
CA VAL A 156 15.19 -1.62 4.77
C VAL A 156 16.30 -1.07 3.87
N LEU A 157 16.33 0.25 3.65
CA LEU A 157 17.32 0.88 2.77
C LEU A 157 18.74 0.88 3.37
N GLU A 158 18.88 0.99 4.69
CA GLU A 158 20.17 0.87 5.37
C GLU A 158 20.69 -0.57 5.30
N ALA A 159 19.84 -1.56 5.56
CA ALA A 159 20.20 -2.97 5.41
C ALA A 159 20.66 -3.26 3.97
N TYR A 160 19.92 -2.74 2.98
CA TYR A 160 20.28 -2.88 1.57
C TYR A 160 21.60 -2.15 1.23
N CYS A 161 21.78 -0.93 1.72
CA CYS A 161 22.98 -0.11 1.53
C CYS A 161 24.24 -0.82 2.06
N LYS A 162 24.17 -1.34 3.29
CA LYS A 162 25.27 -2.05 3.95
C LYS A 162 25.63 -3.35 3.22
N GLN A 163 24.63 -4.11 2.76
CA GLN A 163 24.84 -5.44 2.18
C GLN A 163 25.15 -5.43 0.68
N PHE A 164 24.58 -4.51 -0.09
CA PHE A 164 24.65 -4.55 -1.56
C PHE A 164 25.25 -3.30 -2.20
N CYS A 165 25.38 -2.19 -1.46
CA CYS A 165 25.87 -0.92 -2.01
C CYS A 165 27.25 -0.51 -1.49
N SER A 166 27.93 -1.36 -0.71
CA SER A 166 29.22 -1.02 -0.08
C SER A 166 29.17 0.29 0.72
N GLY A 167 28.02 0.59 1.34
CA GLY A 167 27.78 1.82 2.10
C GLY A 167 27.36 3.04 1.27
N ALA A 168 27.30 2.94 -0.06
CA ALA A 168 26.79 4.00 -0.91
C ALA A 168 25.24 4.04 -0.91
N PRO A 169 24.60 5.21 -1.02
CA PRO A 169 23.15 5.29 -1.11
C PRO A 169 22.59 4.48 -2.29
N PRO A 170 21.52 3.68 -2.09
CA PRO A 170 20.88 2.97 -3.19
C PRO A 170 20.20 3.94 -4.16
N ILE A 171 20.09 3.53 -5.43
CA ILE A 171 19.49 4.32 -6.50
C ILE A 171 18.05 3.83 -6.72
N MET A 172 17.11 4.79 -6.77
CA MET A 172 15.70 4.52 -7.03
C MET A 172 15.31 4.91 -8.44
N ARG A 173 14.54 4.06 -9.11
CA ARG A 173 14.11 4.23 -10.50
C ARG A 173 12.63 3.89 -10.69
N VAL A 174 12.04 4.54 -11.69
CA VAL A 174 10.71 4.23 -12.20
C VAL A 174 10.79 2.92 -12.99
N TYR A 175 10.30 1.82 -12.42
CA TYR A 175 10.44 0.50 -13.03
C TYR A 175 9.35 0.20 -14.04
N LYS A 176 8.10 0.14 -13.57
CA LYS A 176 6.93 -0.16 -14.40
C LYS A 176 5.62 0.23 -13.70
N THR A 177 4.55 0.29 -14.48
CA THR A 177 3.17 0.28 -14.01
C THR A 177 2.53 -1.05 -14.42
N SER A 178 2.03 -1.82 -13.45
CA SER A 178 1.36 -3.11 -13.66
C SER A 178 -0.13 -3.01 -13.40
N LEU A 179 -0.95 -3.60 -14.26
CA LEU A 179 -2.41 -3.61 -14.21
C LEU A 179 -2.88 -5.05 -14.05
N TYR A 180 -3.56 -5.35 -12.94
CA TYR A 180 -4.20 -6.66 -12.76
C TYR A 180 -5.44 -6.58 -11.87
N LYS A 181 -6.49 -7.33 -12.21
CA LYS A 181 -7.80 -7.30 -11.53
C LYS A 181 -8.42 -5.90 -11.46
N GLN A 182 -8.28 -5.19 -10.33
CA GLN A 182 -8.70 -3.81 -10.06
C GLN A 182 -7.50 -2.90 -9.74
N GLU A 183 -6.31 -3.46 -9.62
CA GLU A 183 -5.13 -2.80 -9.07
C GLU A 183 -4.24 -2.24 -10.18
N VAL A 184 -3.79 -1.00 -9.96
CA VAL A 184 -2.72 -0.33 -10.70
C VAL A 184 -1.51 -0.21 -9.76
N VAL A 185 -0.44 -0.94 -10.04
CA VAL A 185 0.78 -0.93 -9.22
C VAL A 185 1.87 -0.12 -9.89
N HIS A 186 2.30 0.96 -9.26
CA HIS A 186 3.49 1.72 -9.64
C HIS A 186 4.70 1.15 -8.91
N VAL A 187 5.64 0.57 -9.65
CA VAL A 187 6.78 -0.12 -9.08
C VAL A 187 8.00 0.80 -9.07
N VAL A 188 8.57 1.02 -7.89
CA VAL A 188 9.88 1.65 -7.71
C VAL A 188 10.92 0.53 -7.69
N LEU A 189 11.91 0.59 -8.57
CA LEU A 189 13.09 -0.28 -8.52
C LEU A 189 14.15 0.38 -7.65
N VAL A 190 14.70 -0.36 -6.70
CA VAL A 190 15.85 0.04 -5.88
C VAL A 190 17.01 -0.86 -6.24
N HIS A 191 18.16 -0.28 -6.58
CA HIS A 191 19.36 -1.04 -6.91
C HIS A 191 20.64 -0.39 -6.39
N SER A 192 21.67 -1.21 -6.20
CA SER A 192 23.03 -0.75 -5.90
C SER A 192 23.61 0.12 -7.03
N PRO A 193 24.40 1.17 -6.72
CA PRO A 193 25.15 1.92 -7.72
C PRO A 193 26.05 1.06 -8.62
N ALA A 194 26.53 -0.09 -8.13
CA ALA A 194 27.30 -1.04 -8.93
C ALA A 194 26.51 -1.61 -10.13
N ASN A 195 25.17 -1.60 -10.06
CA ASN A 195 24.27 -2.06 -11.11
C ASN A 195 23.77 -0.92 -12.01
N GLN A 196 24.46 0.22 -12.03
CA GLN A 196 24.03 1.40 -12.79
C GLN A 196 23.86 1.11 -14.28
N GLU A 197 24.78 0.37 -14.89
CA GLU A 197 24.71 0.05 -16.32
C GLU A 197 23.47 -0.79 -16.64
N LEU A 198 23.17 -1.79 -15.80
CA LEU A 198 22.03 -2.70 -15.95
C LEU A 198 20.68 -1.96 -15.93
N PHE A 199 20.57 -0.90 -15.14
CA PHE A 199 19.30 -0.19 -14.92
C PHE A 199 19.26 1.23 -15.49
N SER A 200 20.29 1.63 -16.24
CA SER A 200 20.45 2.97 -16.80
C SER A 200 19.27 3.42 -17.67
N GLU A 201 18.59 2.47 -18.31
CA GLU A 201 17.42 2.71 -19.17
C GLU A 201 16.13 3.10 -18.42
N TYR A 202 16.03 2.81 -17.12
CA TYR A 202 14.86 3.19 -16.32
C TYR A 202 15.04 4.60 -15.78
N PRO A 203 14.06 5.51 -15.87
CA PRO A 203 14.20 6.87 -15.34
C PRO A 203 14.48 6.86 -13.84
N LEU A 204 15.26 7.83 -13.36
CA LEU A 204 15.40 8.05 -11.92
C LEU A 204 14.03 8.38 -11.31
N LEU A 205 13.78 7.90 -10.09
CA LEU A 205 12.58 8.29 -9.36
C LEU A 205 12.62 9.81 -9.12
N PRO A 206 11.55 10.56 -9.46
CA PRO A 206 11.54 12.00 -9.25
C PRO A 206 11.70 12.35 -7.77
N HIS A 207 12.49 13.38 -7.48
CA HIS A 207 12.75 13.79 -6.09
C HIS A 207 11.70 14.79 -5.56
N ASN A 208 11.30 15.77 -6.38
CA ASN A 208 10.39 16.86 -5.99
C ASN A 208 9.39 17.22 -7.10
N ASP A 209 8.90 16.23 -7.85
CA ASP A 209 7.85 16.47 -8.84
C ASP A 209 6.46 16.33 -8.18
N PRO A 210 5.69 17.43 -7.99
CA PRO A 210 4.36 17.37 -7.40
C PRO A 210 3.35 16.63 -8.29
N ASN A 211 3.66 16.44 -9.57
CA ASN A 211 2.83 15.71 -10.52
C ASN A 211 3.17 14.22 -10.56
N ALA A 212 4.25 13.77 -9.94
CA ALA A 212 4.61 12.36 -9.93
C ALA A 212 3.76 11.57 -8.94
N VAL A 213 3.33 10.37 -9.35
CA VAL A 213 2.54 9.46 -8.53
C VAL A 213 3.30 9.04 -7.28
N CYS A 214 4.62 8.85 -7.40
CA CYS A 214 5.49 8.49 -6.29
C CYS A 214 6.83 9.25 -6.40
N THR A 215 7.28 9.81 -5.28
CA THR A 215 8.60 10.42 -5.10
C THR A 215 9.24 9.91 -3.82
N TYR A 216 10.55 10.06 -3.68
CA TYR A 216 11.26 9.72 -2.43
C TYR A 216 12.00 10.94 -1.89
N LYS A 217 11.75 11.26 -0.63
CA LYS A 217 12.31 12.44 0.04
C LYS A 217 12.35 12.22 1.56
N ASP A 218 13.45 12.63 2.18
CA ASP A 218 13.60 12.69 3.65
C ASP A 218 13.24 11.39 4.38
N GLY A 219 13.60 10.23 3.81
CA GLY A 219 13.32 8.92 4.41
C GLY A 219 11.93 8.35 4.12
N CYS A 220 11.07 9.10 3.41
CA CYS A 220 9.69 8.72 3.12
C CYS A 220 9.44 8.59 1.62
N PHE A 221 8.57 7.64 1.27
CA PHE A 221 7.91 7.66 -0.03
C PHE A 221 6.72 8.60 0.03
N ILE A 222 6.68 9.59 -0.86
CA ILE A 222 5.52 10.46 -1.02
C ILE A 222 4.67 9.88 -2.14
N TRP A 223 3.50 9.37 -1.77
CA TRP A 223 2.56 8.73 -2.67
C TRP A 223 1.31 9.59 -2.87
N ARG A 224 0.97 9.83 -4.13
CA ARG A 224 -0.18 10.62 -4.57
C ARG A 224 -1.09 9.71 -5.41
N PRO A 225 -1.98 8.91 -4.79
CA PRO A 225 -2.88 8.05 -5.54
C PRO A 225 -3.87 8.89 -6.37
N GLU A 226 -4.07 8.49 -7.63
CA GLU A 226 -5.13 9.04 -8.47
C GLU A 226 -6.44 8.26 -8.29
N ALA A 227 -6.38 7.05 -7.74
CA ALA A 227 -7.51 6.29 -7.21
C ALA A 227 -7.13 5.51 -5.95
N MET A 228 -7.68 5.86 -4.78
CA MET A 228 -7.35 5.17 -3.51
C MET A 228 -8.38 4.10 -3.10
N CYS A 229 -9.59 4.15 -3.65
CA CYS A 229 -10.74 3.34 -3.24
C CYS A 229 -10.88 2.10 -4.12
N GLU A 230 -10.98 0.90 -3.54
CA GLU A 230 -11.50 -0.25 -4.30
C GLU A 230 -13.02 -0.11 -4.50
N THR A 231 -13.71 0.30 -3.43
CA THR A 231 -15.16 0.51 -3.43
C THR A 231 -15.47 1.96 -3.05
N HIS A 232 -16.14 2.67 -3.94
CA HIS A 232 -16.67 4.01 -3.74
C HIS A 232 -18.07 3.93 -3.08
N SER A 233 -18.10 3.73 -1.76
CA SER A 233 -19.34 3.75 -0.95
C SER A 233 -19.68 5.13 -0.40
N TYR A 234 -18.78 6.10 -0.60
CA TYR A 234 -18.92 7.47 -0.16
C TYR A 234 -18.56 8.42 -1.29
N GLU A 235 -19.14 9.61 -1.22
CA GLU A 235 -18.83 10.75 -2.07
C GLU A 235 -18.30 11.88 -1.20
N LEU A 236 -17.25 12.54 -1.68
CA LEU A 236 -16.65 13.70 -1.04
C LEU A 236 -17.47 14.94 -1.36
N ILE A 237 -17.99 15.59 -0.32
CA ILE A 237 -18.66 16.87 -0.43
C ILE A 237 -17.74 17.96 0.08
N ARG A 238 -17.52 18.99 -0.72
CA ARG A 238 -16.73 20.18 -0.37
C ARG A 238 -17.69 21.34 -0.13
N LYS A 239 -17.53 22.04 0.99
CA LYS A 239 -18.22 23.29 1.30
C LYS A 239 -17.21 24.41 1.45
N PRO A 240 -16.86 25.11 0.37
CA PRO A 240 -15.84 26.16 0.39
C PRO A 240 -16.22 27.35 1.27
N ASP A 241 -17.51 27.63 1.40
CA ASP A 241 -18.09 28.67 2.25
C ASP A 241 -17.90 28.39 3.76
N GLU A 242 -17.89 27.12 4.15
CA GLU A 242 -17.63 26.68 5.53
C GLU A 242 -16.17 26.28 5.76
N ASN A 243 -15.33 26.26 4.71
CA ASN A 243 -14.02 25.62 4.67
C ASN A 243 -14.06 24.17 5.22
N GLN A 244 -15.05 23.38 4.80
CA GLN A 244 -15.22 22.00 5.30
C GLN A 244 -15.23 20.98 4.17
N MET A 245 -14.86 19.74 4.52
CA MET A 245 -15.07 18.55 3.70
C MET A 245 -15.80 17.49 4.51
N TYR A 246 -16.74 16.79 3.91
CA TYR A 246 -17.38 15.65 4.56
C TYR A 246 -17.73 14.58 3.55
N THR A 247 -18.27 13.48 4.06
CA THR A 247 -18.65 12.31 3.28
C THR A 247 -20.17 12.17 3.24
N ARG A 248 -20.71 11.94 2.05
CA ARG A 248 -22.08 11.47 1.84
C ARG A 248 -22.02 9.97 1.55
N SER A 249 -22.75 9.16 2.33
CA SER A 249 -22.88 7.72 2.02
C SER A 249 -23.77 7.53 0.80
N LEU A 250 -23.40 6.59 -0.07
CA LEU A 250 -24.14 6.25 -1.28
C LEU A 250 -25.05 5.02 -1.10
N GLY A 251 -25.06 4.39 0.09
CA GLY A 251 -25.87 3.19 0.34
C GLY A 251 -25.61 2.09 -0.68
N SER A 252 -26.66 1.70 -1.42
CA SER A 252 -26.59 0.65 -2.45
C SER A 252 -25.96 1.10 -3.78
N ASP A 253 -25.74 2.39 -3.98
CA ASP A 253 -25.28 2.97 -5.27
C ASP A 253 -23.75 3.00 -5.40
N TYR A 254 -23.06 2.19 -4.61
CA TYR A 254 -21.59 2.13 -4.59
C TYR A 254 -21.02 1.69 -5.94
N GLN A 255 -19.83 2.19 -6.27
CA GLN A 255 -19.11 1.85 -7.49
C GLN A 255 -17.80 1.14 -7.20
N PHE A 256 -17.50 0.09 -7.97
CA PHE A 256 -16.16 -0.47 -8.05
C PHE A 256 -15.36 0.26 -9.12
N TYR A 257 -14.16 0.71 -8.78
CA TYR A 257 -13.24 1.36 -9.70
C TYR A 257 -11.84 0.78 -9.57
N VAL A 258 -10.90 1.29 -10.36
CA VAL A 258 -9.49 0.95 -10.14
C VAL A 258 -9.01 1.57 -8.84
N TRP A 259 -7.98 0.97 -8.27
CA TRP A 259 -7.25 1.54 -7.15
C TRP A 259 -5.75 1.37 -7.39
N ASP A 260 -4.99 2.34 -6.91
CA ASP A 260 -3.56 2.44 -7.13
C ASP A 260 -2.81 1.94 -5.90
N ASN A 261 -1.58 1.49 -6.13
CA ASN A 261 -0.65 1.04 -5.09
C ASN A 261 0.78 1.35 -5.53
N VAL A 262 1.69 1.49 -4.57
CA VAL A 262 3.13 1.59 -4.80
C VAL A 262 3.82 0.37 -4.22
N ALA A 263 4.59 -0.31 -5.07
CA ALA A 263 5.44 -1.42 -4.66
C ALA A 263 6.91 -1.04 -4.80
N ILE A 264 7.72 -1.40 -3.80
CA ILE A 264 9.16 -1.21 -3.80
C ILE A 264 9.81 -2.55 -4.11
N ALA A 265 10.57 -2.62 -5.19
CA ALA A 265 11.25 -3.82 -5.66
C ALA A 265 12.76 -3.61 -5.52
N LEU A 266 13.37 -4.28 -4.55
CA LEU A 266 14.82 -4.23 -4.33
C LEU A 266 15.49 -5.31 -5.17
N TYR A 267 16.41 -4.91 -6.04
CA TYR A 267 17.21 -5.86 -6.82
C TYR A 267 18.23 -6.55 -5.91
N VAL A 268 18.10 -7.86 -5.78
CA VAL A 268 19.00 -8.72 -5.02
C VAL A 268 19.45 -9.82 -5.96
N GLU A 269 20.76 -9.93 -6.20
CA GLU A 269 21.27 -10.88 -7.20
C GLU A 269 20.82 -12.30 -6.86
N ARG A 270 20.65 -13.13 -7.90
CA ARG A 270 20.10 -14.47 -7.73
C ARG A 270 20.88 -15.27 -6.68
N GLY A 271 20.16 -15.73 -5.66
CA GLY A 271 20.71 -16.55 -4.57
C GLY A 271 21.21 -15.75 -3.38
N GLN A 272 21.35 -14.41 -3.50
CA GLN A 272 21.60 -13.54 -2.36
C GLN A 272 20.33 -13.35 -1.51
N VAL A 273 20.54 -12.97 -0.26
CA VAL A 273 19.50 -12.71 0.73
C VAL A 273 19.73 -11.31 1.30
N LEU A 274 18.68 -10.50 1.35
CA LEU A 274 18.65 -9.27 2.15
C LEU A 274 18.41 -9.67 3.60
N ASN A 275 19.49 -9.73 4.38
CA ASN A 275 19.46 -10.22 5.75
C ASN A 275 19.01 -9.13 6.72
N PHE A 276 18.38 -9.56 7.80
CA PHE A 276 18.04 -8.71 8.94
C PHE A 276 18.44 -9.46 10.21
N ASP A 277 18.67 -8.70 11.28
CA ASP A 277 18.87 -9.31 12.59
C ASP A 277 17.64 -10.15 12.99
N CYS A 278 17.88 -11.28 13.65
CA CYS A 278 16.83 -12.23 13.99
C CYS A 278 15.81 -11.64 14.97
N ASP A 279 16.26 -10.84 15.95
CA ASP A 279 15.37 -10.14 16.87
C ASP A 279 14.57 -9.07 16.12
N LEU A 280 15.21 -8.36 15.18
CA LEU A 280 14.51 -7.37 14.37
C LEU A 280 13.43 -8.01 13.47
N LEU A 281 13.68 -9.17 12.87
CA LEU A 281 12.65 -9.92 12.13
C LEU A 281 11.46 -10.29 13.02
N LYS A 282 11.75 -10.79 14.23
CA LYS A 282 10.75 -11.19 15.21
C LYS A 282 9.92 -10.01 15.69
N GLU A 283 10.56 -8.90 16.06
CA GLU A 283 9.91 -7.69 16.58
C GLU A 283 8.98 -7.03 15.56
N ASN A 284 9.33 -7.11 14.27
CA ASN A 284 8.56 -6.53 13.18
C ASN A 284 7.48 -7.46 12.60
N LEU A 285 7.27 -8.65 13.19
CA LEU A 285 6.30 -9.64 12.72
C LEU A 285 4.94 -9.50 13.41
N THR A 286 3.89 -9.30 12.61
CA THR A 286 2.49 -9.32 13.05
C THR A 286 1.67 -10.38 12.30
N PHE A 287 0.51 -10.72 12.89
CA PHE A 287 -0.49 -11.57 12.27
C PHE A 287 -1.52 -10.75 11.50
N CYS A 288 -1.82 -11.17 10.27
CA CYS A 288 -2.88 -10.59 9.45
C CYS A 288 -4.01 -11.59 9.21
N ARG A 289 -5.25 -11.11 9.29
CA ARG A 289 -6.40 -11.87 8.81
C ARG A 289 -6.45 -11.90 7.30
N LYS A 290 -7.09 -12.93 6.76
CA LYS A 290 -7.47 -13.00 5.36
C LYS A 290 -8.46 -11.88 5.02
N THR A 291 -8.27 -11.21 3.88
CA THR A 291 -9.28 -10.29 3.34
C THR A 291 -10.61 -10.99 3.04
N ASP A 292 -11.71 -10.25 3.08
CA ASP A 292 -13.04 -10.75 2.70
C ASP A 292 -13.19 -10.85 1.16
N GLY A 293 -12.23 -10.29 0.41
CA GLY A 293 -12.19 -10.30 -1.05
C GLY A 293 -11.63 -11.58 -1.70
N ASN A 294 -11.50 -11.54 -3.03
CA ASN A 294 -11.03 -12.67 -3.84
C ASN A 294 -9.51 -12.91 -3.73
N VAL A 295 -9.14 -13.73 -2.74
CA VAL A 295 -7.79 -14.28 -2.57
C VAL A 295 -7.55 -15.44 -3.54
N PRO A 296 -6.38 -15.53 -4.21
CA PRO A 296 -6.04 -16.69 -5.03
C PRO A 296 -6.08 -18.00 -4.23
N PHE A 297 -6.63 -19.07 -4.80
CA PHE A 297 -6.78 -20.39 -4.15
C PHE A 297 -5.47 -20.99 -3.61
N GLU A 298 -4.33 -20.60 -4.18
CA GLU A 298 -3.02 -21.13 -3.80
C GLU A 298 -2.46 -20.51 -2.51
N ILE A 299 -3.03 -19.40 -2.03
CA ILE A 299 -2.55 -18.73 -0.81
C ILE A 299 -3.23 -19.34 0.40
N GLN A 300 -2.41 -19.91 1.29
CA GLN A 300 -2.87 -20.49 2.54
C GLN A 300 -2.79 -19.47 3.68
N PHE A 301 -3.83 -19.46 4.51
CA PHE A 301 -3.92 -18.64 5.70
C PHE A 301 -4.02 -19.54 6.92
N ASP A 302 -3.16 -19.26 7.91
CA ASP A 302 -3.26 -19.84 9.24
C ASP A 302 -4.26 -19.02 10.05
N ASP A 303 -4.97 -19.68 10.97
CA ASP A 303 -5.68 -18.97 12.04
C ASP A 303 -4.67 -18.43 13.08
N PHE A 304 -5.12 -17.51 13.94
CA PHE A 304 -4.22 -16.86 14.90
C PHE A 304 -3.56 -17.85 15.86
N LYS A 305 -4.26 -18.92 16.27
CA LYS A 305 -3.72 -19.93 17.19
C LYS A 305 -2.60 -20.73 16.52
N ALA A 306 -2.82 -21.16 15.28
CA ALA A 306 -1.82 -21.87 14.48
C ALA A 306 -0.62 -20.97 14.15
N ALA A 307 -0.87 -19.69 13.85
CA ALA A 307 0.17 -18.72 13.59
C ALA A 307 1.03 -18.46 14.82
N LYS A 308 0.40 -18.25 15.99
CA LYS A 308 1.09 -18.08 17.27
C LYS A 308 1.95 -19.28 17.62
N ALA A 309 1.39 -20.49 17.55
CA ALA A 309 2.13 -21.72 17.84
C ALA A 309 3.34 -21.93 16.91
N LEU A 310 3.23 -21.54 15.63
CA LEU A 310 4.37 -21.57 14.72
C LEU A 310 5.44 -20.55 15.13
N VAL A 311 5.06 -19.32 15.45
CA VAL A 311 6.02 -18.27 15.79
C VAL A 311 6.76 -18.59 17.09
N GLU A 312 6.09 -19.20 18.07
CA GLU A 312 6.71 -19.73 19.29
C GLU A 312 7.71 -20.86 19.02
N ASP A 313 7.50 -21.67 17.99
CA ASP A 313 8.43 -22.74 17.57
C ASP A 313 9.66 -22.17 16.84
N LEU A 314 9.47 -21.15 16.00
CA LEU A 314 10.55 -20.50 15.25
C LEU A 314 11.42 -19.61 16.14
N TRP A 315 10.79 -18.90 17.08
CA TRP A 315 11.45 -18.02 18.03
C TRP A 315 10.95 -18.35 19.44
N PRO A 316 11.58 -19.32 20.14
CA PRO A 316 11.20 -19.73 21.48
C PRO A 316 11.61 -18.69 22.53
N ASP A 317 10.88 -17.58 22.56
CA ASP A 317 11.08 -16.45 23.46
C ASP A 317 9.83 -16.25 24.33
N PRO A 318 9.91 -16.48 25.67
CA PRO A 318 8.77 -16.36 26.57
C PRO A 318 8.15 -14.97 26.64
N TRP A 319 8.91 -13.94 26.26
CA TRP A 319 8.50 -12.53 26.36
C TRP A 319 7.89 -12.01 25.07
N PHE A 320 8.15 -12.69 23.95
CA PHE A 320 7.57 -12.32 22.67
C PHE A 320 6.12 -12.80 22.56
N GLN A 321 5.23 -11.91 22.12
CA GLN A 321 3.85 -12.26 21.83
C GLN A 321 3.48 -11.76 20.44
N LEU A 322 3.12 -12.69 19.56
CA LEU A 322 2.60 -12.35 18.24
C LEU A 322 1.33 -11.50 18.39
N LYS A 323 1.37 -10.29 17.85
CA LYS A 323 0.23 -9.37 17.85
C LYS A 323 -0.53 -9.48 16.54
N GLU A 324 -1.82 -9.16 16.59
CA GLU A 324 -2.65 -8.99 15.41
C GLU A 324 -2.53 -7.56 14.88
N GLU A 325 -2.54 -7.41 13.56
CA GLU A 325 -2.54 -6.10 12.91
C GLU A 325 -3.77 -5.29 13.31
N LEU A 326 -3.55 -4.02 13.71
CA LEU A 326 -4.61 -3.12 14.15
C LEU A 326 -5.49 -2.69 12.97
N SER A 327 -6.81 -2.65 13.19
CA SER A 327 -7.77 -2.23 12.17
C SER A 327 -7.92 -0.71 12.16
N LEU A 328 -7.74 -0.09 10.99
CA LEU A 328 -8.04 1.34 10.78
C LEU A 328 -9.45 1.72 11.29
N LYS A 329 -10.44 0.84 11.07
CA LYS A 329 -11.82 1.11 11.51
C LYS A 329 -11.96 1.18 13.02
N GLN A 330 -11.11 0.49 13.79
CA GLN A 330 -11.14 0.55 15.24
C GLN A 330 -10.57 1.88 15.74
N ASP A 331 -9.50 2.37 15.11
CA ASP A 331 -8.85 3.62 15.47
C ASP A 331 -9.70 4.86 15.14
N PHE A 332 -10.46 4.82 14.05
CA PHE A 332 -11.34 5.91 13.61
C PHE A 332 -12.79 5.81 14.08
N LYS A 333 -13.13 4.87 14.98
CA LYS A 333 -14.49 4.82 15.55
C LYS A 333 -14.73 6.06 16.42
N GLU A 334 -15.48 7.02 15.88
CA GLU A 334 -16.30 7.93 16.69
C GLU A 334 -17.29 7.05 17.47
N GLU A 335 -17.26 7.11 18.81
CA GLU A 335 -18.38 6.59 19.60
C GLU A 335 -19.67 7.23 19.07
N PRO A 336 -20.73 6.46 18.76
CA PRO A 336 -22.02 7.08 18.54
C PRO A 336 -22.47 7.65 19.88
N LYS A 337 -22.48 8.98 20.01
CA LYS A 337 -23.44 9.63 20.90
C LYS A 337 -24.81 9.42 20.27
N GLU A 338 -25.47 8.33 20.65
CA GLU A 338 -26.93 8.33 20.66
C GLU A 338 -27.34 9.39 21.69
N GLU A 339 -27.52 10.63 21.25
CA GLU A 339 -28.45 11.50 21.95
C GLU A 339 -29.84 10.96 21.62
N PRO A 340 -30.62 10.50 22.62
CA PRO A 340 -32.02 10.20 22.37
C PRO A 340 -32.66 11.50 21.90
N MET A 341 -33.21 11.49 20.68
CA MET A 341 -34.24 12.44 20.29
C MET A 341 -35.33 12.34 21.34
N GLU A 342 -35.49 13.38 22.14
CA GLU A 342 -36.73 13.58 22.86
C GLU A 342 -37.83 13.67 21.81
N ASP A 343 -38.75 12.70 21.84
CA ASP A 343 -40.00 12.76 21.11
C ASP A 343 -40.82 13.93 21.69
N GLU A 344 -40.53 15.16 21.26
CA GLU A 344 -41.57 16.16 21.08
C GLU A 344 -42.37 15.73 19.85
N ASP A 345 -43.52 15.09 20.04
CA ASP A 345 -44.77 15.86 20.11
C ASP A 345 -46.05 14.98 20.16
N SER A 346 -47.07 15.57 20.79
CA SER A 346 -48.50 15.47 20.47
C SER A 346 -49.41 14.38 21.09
N GLN A 347 -50.39 14.90 21.85
CA GLN A 347 -51.81 14.53 22.06
C GLN A 347 -52.12 14.26 23.54
N GLN A 348 -53.03 14.94 24.23
CA GLN A 348 -54.20 15.76 23.87
C GLN A 348 -54.63 16.59 25.09
#